data_AF-A0A847I4V8-F1
#
_entry.id   AF-A0A847I4V8-F1
#
_cell.length_a   1.000
_cell.length_b   1.000
_cell.length_c   1.000
_cell.angle_alpha   90.00
_cell.angle_beta   90.00
_cell.angle_gamma   90.00
#
_symmetry.space_group_name_H-M   'P 1'
#
loop_
_entity.id
_entity.type
_entity.pdbx_description
1 polymer ?
#
loop_
_entity_poly.entity_id
_entity_poly.type
_entity_poly.pdbx_seq_one_letter_code
_entity_poly.pdbx_strand_id
1 'polypeptide(L)'
;MKLGVMGAGLASLGWEKALDYCKTLGLEAIELPVGGYPGTPFFDPEQLLREPAAQQKIKDDCARRGLAITGLAVHGNPIHPDAAIAQQHLKAHETAVRLAPKLGTDVVITFSGCPGGA
;
A
#
# COMPACT_ATOMS: atom_id res chain seq x y z
N MET A 1 -3.83 -13.10 -17.62
CA MET A 1 -3.28 -13.05 -16.25
C MET A 1 -2.38 -11.83 -16.20
N LYS A 2 -2.53 -10.93 -15.21
CA LYS A 2 -1.72 -9.70 -15.13
C LYS A 2 -0.42 -9.97 -14.36
N LEU A 3 0.70 -9.42 -14.85
CA LEU A 3 1.95 -9.39 -14.08
C LEU A 3 2.00 -8.09 -13.25
N GLY A 4 2.28 -8.23 -11.95
CA GLY A 4 2.31 -7.09 -11.03
C GLY A 4 3.55 -7.08 -10.13
N VAL A 5 3.71 -5.98 -9.40
CA VAL A 5 4.83 -5.77 -8.47
C VAL A 5 4.36 -5.21 -7.13
N MET A 6 5.05 -5.61 -6.06
CA MET A 6 4.95 -4.98 -4.75
C MET A 6 5.72 -3.66 -4.75
N GLY A 7 5.00 -2.54 -4.72
CA GLY A 7 5.57 -1.20 -4.92
C GLY A 7 6.60 -0.78 -3.86
N ALA A 8 6.64 -1.43 -2.69
CA ALA A 8 7.62 -1.13 -1.65
C ALA A 8 9.08 -1.27 -2.13
N GLY A 9 9.35 -2.23 -3.03
CA GLY A 9 10.69 -2.42 -3.61
C GLY A 9 11.13 -1.27 -4.52
N LEU A 10 10.21 -0.37 -4.91
CA LEU A 10 10.47 0.78 -5.78
C LEU A 10 10.52 2.10 -5.00
N ALA A 11 10.53 2.06 -3.66
CA ALA A 11 10.47 3.24 -2.80
C ALA A 11 11.52 4.31 -3.14
N SER A 12 12.74 3.90 -3.46
CA SER A 12 13.86 4.81 -3.79
C SER A 12 13.66 5.59 -5.09
N LEU A 13 12.77 5.15 -5.98
CA LEU A 13 12.44 5.87 -7.22
C LEU A 13 11.47 7.03 -6.97
N GLY A 14 10.67 6.98 -5.89
CA GLY A 14 9.54 7.86 -5.68
C GLY A 14 8.36 7.55 -6.63
N TRP A 15 7.23 8.24 -6.43
CA TRP A 15 5.94 7.88 -7.04
C TRP A 15 5.96 7.80 -8.57
N GLU A 16 6.17 8.93 -9.25
CA GLU A 16 6.02 8.99 -10.72
C GLU A 16 7.03 8.07 -11.43
N LYS A 17 8.30 8.07 -10.98
CA LYS A 17 9.34 7.23 -11.57
C LYS A 17 9.11 5.74 -11.32
N ALA A 18 8.57 5.36 -10.17
CA ALA A 18 8.21 3.97 -9.91
C ALA A 18 7.14 3.48 -10.90
N LEU A 19 6.10 4.27 -11.15
CA LEU A 19 5.06 3.89 -12.11
C LEU A 19 5.59 3.88 -13.56
N ASP A 20 6.42 4.85 -13.94
CA ASP A 20 7.07 4.87 -15.26
C ASP A 20 7.93 3.63 -15.44
N TYR A 21 8.72 3.26 -14.43
CA TYR A 21 9.53 2.05 -14.44
C TYR A 21 8.68 0.79 -14.64
N CYS A 22 7.57 0.65 -13.90
CA CYS A 22 6.64 -0.46 -14.10
C CYS A 22 6.14 -0.55 -15.54
N LYS A 23 5.76 0.59 -16.14
CA LYS A 23 5.34 0.66 -17.54
C LYS A 23 6.45 0.21 -18.50
N THR A 24 7.70 0.63 -18.28
CA THR A 24 8.83 0.22 -19.13
C THR A 24 9.08 -1.28 -19.12
N LEU A 25 8.77 -1.95 -18.00
CA LEU A 25 8.88 -3.40 -17.85
C LEU A 25 7.66 -4.17 -18.35
N GLY A 26 6.62 -3.47 -18.81
CA GLY A 26 5.36 -4.10 -19.26
C GLY A 26 4.52 -4.66 -18.11
N LEU A 27 4.68 -4.15 -16.89
CA LEU A 27 3.82 -4.52 -15.76
C LEU A 27 2.42 -3.91 -15.93
N GLU A 28 1.40 -4.64 -15.50
CA GLU A 28 -0.02 -4.28 -15.66
C GLU A 28 -0.73 -4.08 -14.31
N ALA A 29 -0.02 -4.30 -13.20
CA ALA A 29 -0.56 -4.24 -11.86
C ALA A 29 0.48 -3.74 -10.84
N ILE A 30 -0.01 -3.07 -9.80
CA ILE A 30 0.80 -2.61 -8.68
C ILE A 30 0.05 -2.81 -7.36
N GLU A 31 0.78 -3.30 -6.37
CA GLU A 31 0.39 -3.30 -4.97
C GLU A 31 1.04 -2.11 -4.27
N LEU A 32 0.26 -1.30 -3.55
CA LEU A 32 0.72 -0.04 -2.97
C LEU A 32 1.08 -0.20 -1.47
N PRO A 33 2.31 0.13 -1.04
CA PRO A 33 2.67 0.13 0.37
C PRO A 33 2.03 1.29 1.14
N VAL A 34 1.28 0.97 2.20
CA VAL A 34 0.52 1.94 3.00
C VAL A 34 0.65 1.73 4.51
N GLY A 35 1.73 1.08 4.96
CA GLY A 35 2.04 0.94 6.39
C GLY A 35 2.65 -0.40 6.76
N GLY A 36 2.74 -0.66 8.07
CA GLY A 36 3.47 -1.81 8.60
C GLY A 36 4.96 -1.75 8.25
N TYR A 37 5.58 -2.91 8.05
CA TYR A 37 6.97 -3.05 7.66
C TYR A 37 7.29 -2.50 6.25
N PRO A 38 6.38 -2.55 5.24
CA PRO A 38 6.58 -1.85 3.97
C PRO A 38 6.67 -0.32 4.10
N GLY A 39 6.18 0.24 5.20
CA GLY A 39 6.12 1.67 5.43
C GLY A 39 5.18 2.40 4.46
N THR A 40 5.38 3.71 4.32
CA THR A 40 4.53 4.61 3.54
C THR A 40 5.37 5.46 2.57
N PRO A 41 6.14 4.85 1.65
CA PRO A 41 7.18 5.56 0.90
C PRO A 41 6.66 6.55 -0.15
N PHE A 42 5.41 6.41 -0.60
CA PHE A 42 4.86 7.23 -1.68
C PHE A 42 3.96 8.37 -1.19
N PHE A 43 3.25 8.16 -0.07
CA PHE A 43 2.27 9.10 0.46
C PHE A 43 1.89 8.72 1.89
N ASP A 44 1.36 9.68 2.66
CA ASP A 44 0.76 9.44 3.97
C ASP A 44 -0.68 8.88 3.80
N PRO A 45 -0.96 7.64 4.22
CA PRO A 45 -2.27 7.01 4.05
C PRO A 45 -3.38 7.65 4.91
N GLU A 46 -3.06 8.17 6.09
CA GLU A 46 -4.03 8.82 6.97
C GLU A 46 -4.48 10.18 6.42
N GLN A 47 -3.53 10.93 5.86
CA GLN A 47 -3.84 12.15 5.12
C GLN A 47 -4.66 11.82 3.87
N LEU A 48 -4.21 10.82 3.09
CA LEU A 48 -4.85 10.43 1.85
C LEU A 48 -6.32 10.03 2.03
N LEU A 49 -6.68 9.39 3.14
CA LEU A 49 -8.07 9.07 3.49
C LEU A 49 -9.03 10.28 3.49
N ARG A 50 -8.50 11.47 3.77
CA ARG A 50 -9.26 12.72 3.90
C ARG A 50 -9.21 13.57 2.63
N GLU A 51 -8.48 13.14 1.60
CA GLU A 51 -8.25 13.92 0.38
C GLU A 51 -8.76 13.19 -0.87
N PRO A 52 -10.05 13.32 -1.22
CA PRO A 52 -10.62 12.68 -2.41
C PRO A 52 -9.90 13.03 -3.72
N ALA A 53 -9.39 14.26 -3.84
CA ALA A 53 -8.64 14.69 -5.01
C ALA A 53 -7.30 13.92 -5.15
N ALA A 54 -6.59 13.69 -4.04
CA ALA A 54 -5.35 12.93 -4.05
C ALA A 54 -5.62 11.44 -4.35
N GLN A 55 -6.71 10.87 -3.83
CA GLN A 55 -7.15 9.51 -4.16
C GLN A 55 -7.42 9.37 -5.67
N GLN A 56 -8.09 10.36 -6.27
CA GLN A 56 -8.36 10.37 -7.71
C GLN A 56 -7.06 10.48 -8.52
N LYS A 57 -6.14 11.37 -8.13
CA LYS A 57 -4.83 11.51 -8.78
C LYS A 57 -4.08 10.18 -8.81
N ILE A 58 -4.03 9.44 -7.70
CA ILE A 58 -3.34 8.14 -7.63
C ILE A 58 -3.95 7.15 -8.62
N LYS A 59 -5.29 7.06 -8.69
CA LYS A 59 -5.98 6.18 -9.64
C LYS A 59 -5.67 6.57 -11.08
N ASP A 60 -5.71 7.87 -11.39
CA ASP A 60 -5.46 8.38 -12.74
C ASP A 60 -3.99 8.16 -13.17
N ASP A 61 -3.03 8.34 -12.25
CA ASP A 61 -1.61 8.12 -12.51
C ASP A 61 -1.30 6.66 -12.85
N CYS A 62 -1.91 5.73 -12.11
CA CYS A 62 -1.82 4.30 -12.38
C CYS A 62 -2.49 3.96 -13.72
N ALA A 63 -3.72 4.43 -13.94
CA ALA A 63 -4.48 4.15 -15.16
C ALA A 63 -3.79 4.66 -16.43
N ARG A 64 -3.22 5.86 -16.39
CA ARG A 64 -2.43 6.46 -17.49
C ARG A 64 -1.22 5.61 -17.89
N ARG A 65 -0.74 4.77 -16.99
CA ARG A 65 0.39 3.86 -17.19
C ARG A 65 -0.03 2.40 -17.40
N GLY A 66 -1.33 2.14 -17.49
CA GLY A 66 -1.87 0.79 -17.67
C GLY A 66 -1.78 -0.08 -16.42
N LEU A 67 -1.55 0.51 -15.24
CA LEU A 67 -1.41 -0.22 -13.99
C LEU A 67 -2.75 -0.29 -13.26
N ALA A 68 -3.18 -1.50 -12.93
CA ALA A 68 -4.27 -1.72 -11.98
C ALA A 68 -3.74 -1.73 -10.55
N ILE A 69 -4.41 -1.03 -9.63
CA ILE A 69 -4.13 -1.14 -8.20
C ILE A 69 -4.76 -2.46 -7.71
N THR A 70 -3.95 -3.46 -7.40
CA THR A 70 -4.43 -4.81 -7.07
C THR A 70 -4.64 -5.05 -5.58
N GLY A 71 -4.07 -4.18 -4.73
CA GLY A 71 -4.20 -4.27 -3.29
C GLY A 71 -3.31 -3.26 -2.58
N LEU A 72 -3.53 -3.12 -1.28
CA LEU A 72 -2.71 -2.29 -0.40
C LEU A 72 -1.86 -3.17 0.52
N ALA A 73 -0.54 -3.00 0.46
CA ALA A 73 0.42 -3.67 1.33
C ALA A 73 0.47 -2.99 2.70
N VAL A 74 0.09 -3.72 3.73
CA VAL A 74 0.22 -3.31 5.13
C VAL A 74 0.73 -4.49 5.96
N HIS A 75 1.90 -5.01 5.60
CA HIS A 75 2.49 -6.15 6.30
C HIS A 75 2.90 -5.71 7.71
N GLY A 76 2.02 -5.89 8.68
CA GLY A 76 2.25 -5.50 10.07
C GLY A 76 2.17 -6.69 11.03
N ASN A 77 2.31 -6.38 12.30
CA ASN A 77 2.08 -7.31 13.40
C ASN A 77 1.19 -6.63 14.46
N PRO A 78 -0.15 -6.58 14.26
CA PRO A 78 -1.09 -6.00 15.23
C PRO A 78 -1.17 -6.74 16.56
N ILE A 79 -0.56 -7.93 16.66
CA ILE A 79 -0.52 -8.78 17.85
C ILE A 79 0.90 -8.85 18.46
N HIS A 80 1.78 -7.91 18.10
CA HIS A 80 3.17 -7.89 18.57
C HIS A 80 3.25 -7.78 20.11
N PRO A 81 4.22 -8.43 20.79
CA PRO A 81 4.37 -8.33 22.24
C PRO A 81 4.69 -6.91 22.75
N ASP A 82 5.42 -6.13 21.95
CA ASP A 82 5.55 -4.69 22.16
C ASP A 82 4.24 -3.97 21.78
N ALA A 83 3.58 -3.37 22.79
CA ALA A 83 2.31 -2.69 22.64
C ALA A 83 2.36 -1.47 21.71
N ALA A 84 3.48 -0.75 21.64
CA ALA A 84 3.60 0.40 20.75
C ALA A 84 3.62 -0.06 19.28
N ILE A 85 4.35 -1.14 18.99
CA ILE A 85 4.37 -1.76 17.66
C ILE A 85 2.99 -2.31 17.30
N ALA A 86 2.33 -3.02 18.21
CA ALA A 86 1.00 -3.58 18.00
C ALA A 86 -0.02 -2.48 17.66
N GLN A 87 -0.05 -1.40 18.45
CA GLN A 87 -0.96 -0.26 18.24
C GLN A 87 -0.69 0.45 16.91
N GLN A 88 0.58 0.71 16.58
CA GLN A 88 0.96 1.35 15.32
C GLN A 88 0.52 0.50 14.11
N HIS A 89 0.76 -0.81 14.16
CA HIS A 89 0.41 -1.71 13.07
C HIS A 89 -1.09 -1.95 12.96
N LEU A 90 -1.83 -1.99 14.07
CA LEU A 90 -3.29 -2.05 14.06
C LEU A 90 -3.88 -0.81 13.38
N LYS A 91 -3.39 0.39 13.75
CA LYS A 91 -3.83 1.65 13.14
C LYS A 91 -3.56 1.69 11.63
N ALA A 92 -2.38 1.23 11.20
CA ALA A 92 -2.03 1.13 9.79
C ALA A 92 -2.98 0.17 9.05
N HIS A 93 -3.31 -0.98 9.64
CA HIS A 93 -4.25 -1.95 9.08
C HIS A 93 -5.65 -1.35 8.91
N GLU A 94 -6.20 -0.72 9.95
CA GLU A 94 -7.52 -0.05 9.88
C GLU A 94 -7.55 1.05 8.82
N THR A 95 -6.45 1.80 8.71
CA THR A 95 -6.27 2.83 7.67
C THR A 95 -6.31 2.23 6.28
N ALA A 96 -5.58 1.13 6.04
CA ALA A 96 -5.56 0.43 4.76
C ALA A 96 -6.93 -0.13 4.39
N VAL A 97 -7.65 -0.76 5.33
CA VAL A 97 -9.02 -1.28 5.11
C VAL A 97 -9.98 -0.17 4.65
N ARG A 98 -9.88 1.02 5.25
CA ARG A 98 -10.72 2.17 4.86
C ARG A 98 -10.28 2.82 3.55
N LEU A 99 -9.00 2.73 3.20
CA LEU A 99 -8.40 3.37 2.03
C LEU A 99 -8.56 2.51 0.76
N ALA A 100 -8.48 1.19 0.88
CA ALA A 100 -8.59 0.25 -0.24
C ALA A 100 -9.76 0.56 -1.20
N PRO A 101 -11.02 0.65 -0.73
CA PRO A 101 -12.15 0.90 -1.64
C PRO A 101 -12.07 2.29 -2.30
N LYS A 102 -11.44 3.27 -1.64
CA LYS A 102 -11.26 4.63 -2.19
C LYS A 102 -10.25 4.65 -3.34
N LEU A 103 -9.27 3.74 -3.32
CA LEU A 103 -8.29 3.53 -4.38
C LEU A 103 -8.74 2.50 -5.43
N GLY A 104 -9.94 1.94 -5.30
CA GLY A 104 -10.55 1.06 -6.31
C GLY A 104 -10.21 -0.42 -6.15
N THR A 105 -9.80 -0.86 -4.97
CA THR A 105 -9.56 -2.27 -4.64
C THR A 105 -10.26 -2.66 -3.34
N ASP A 106 -10.62 -3.93 -3.19
CA ASP A 106 -11.14 -4.54 -1.97
C ASP A 106 -10.07 -5.37 -1.23
N VAL A 107 -8.84 -5.36 -1.73
CA VAL A 107 -7.75 -6.22 -1.23
C VAL A 107 -6.80 -5.44 -0.32
N VAL A 108 -6.61 -5.97 0.88
CA VAL A 108 -5.58 -5.53 1.84
C VAL A 108 -4.69 -6.72 2.16
N ILE A 109 -3.38 -6.55 2.00
CA ILE A 109 -2.38 -7.61 2.16
C ILE A 109 -1.64 -7.38 3.48
N THR A 110 -1.62 -8.40 4.33
CA THR A 110 -1.04 -8.33 5.67
C THR A 110 -0.22 -9.59 5.98
N PHE A 111 0.58 -9.53 7.04
CA PHE A 111 1.06 -10.73 7.72
C PHE A 111 0.10 -11.15 8.83
N SER A 112 0.15 -12.43 9.21
CA SER A 112 -0.61 -12.98 10.33
C SER A 112 -0.17 -12.40 11.69
N GLY A 113 1.02 -11.82 11.75
CA GLY A 113 1.66 -11.39 12.99
C GLY A 113 2.32 -12.54 13.75
N CYS A 114 2.99 -12.18 14.85
CA CYS A 114 3.65 -13.09 15.77
C CYS A 114 3.43 -12.57 17.21
N PRO A 115 2.67 -13.30 18.05
CA PRO A 115 2.44 -12.91 19.44
C PRO A 115 3.68 -13.18 20.30
N GLY A 116 3.69 -12.59 21.51
CA GLY A 116 4.65 -12.99 22.54
C GLY A 116 4.51 -14.46 22.90
N GLY A 117 5.63 -15.12 23.21
CA GLY A 117 5.63 -16.47 23.78
C GLY A 117 5.11 -16.48 25.22
N ALA A 118 4.66 -17.66 25.67
CA ALA A 118 4.33 -17.94 27.06
C ALA A 118 5.57 -18.41 27.85
#